data_AF-A0A4R8Q269-F1
#
_entry.id   AF-A0A4R8Q269-F1
#
_cell.length_a   1.000
_cell.length_b   1.000
_cell.length_c   1.000
_cell.angle_alpha   90.00
_cell.angle_beta   90.00
_cell.angle_gamma   90.00
#
_symmetry.space_group_name_H-M   'P 1'
#
loop_
_entity.id
_entity.type
_entity.pdbx_description
1 polymer ?
#
loop_
_entity_poly.entity_id
_entity_poly.type
_entity_poly.pdbx_seq_one_letter_code
_entity_poly.pdbx_strand_id
1 'polypeptide(L)'
;MGPRGCSFSGFSQPGDVHAAFDIPRGVEAEGWLRMRERKSINQVLYSSYPSIPEIDAAKDQAQMDAFNVSEQDLLAVALGAPARQIMLRAEEIGPQTGWKDGYLSMEHGFCPPDYDEAAGALARSPGRVWSDLCERMPGCVSRGRVRESIAAAPTIEGTEDVIPDQALWAALVALGMLCSIYRFEQKYDGQDGVNASTNPTKLRLTCRMGDHLGEELLGIPLSIALPYFQVSRRMGRTLPHLTFVDQSSYNLKIKDATSSYPYVARFDNIELRWPMFGERAEVAFLKGVAETSASFQHGPDAIAACQEHVMNRNVEGLLHEMIRLKEILERMSNAFHSISTNPNAGRELRAGSAMGSLG
;
A
#
# COMPACT_ATOMS: atom_id res chain seq x y z
N MET A 1 58.86 5.44 0.49
CA MET A 1 58.13 5.44 1.78
C MET A 1 57.45 6.81 1.92
N GLY A 2 56.15 7.01 2.13
CA GLY A 2 54.98 6.13 2.36
C GLY A 2 53.73 6.59 1.58
N PRO A 3 52.49 6.18 1.94
CA PRO A 3 51.49 5.69 0.98
C PRO A 3 50.35 6.64 0.54
N ARG A 4 49.61 6.13 -0.46
CA ARG A 4 48.42 6.63 -1.17
C ARG A 4 47.19 6.86 -0.26
N GLY A 5 46.45 7.94 -0.54
CA GLY A 5 45.07 8.18 -0.11
C GLY A 5 44.47 9.33 -0.94
N CYS A 6 43.28 9.13 -1.50
CA CYS A 6 42.65 9.97 -2.52
C CYS A 6 42.50 11.45 -2.14
N SER A 7 43.18 12.33 -2.86
CA SER A 7 42.90 13.76 -2.91
C SER A 7 41.71 14.00 -3.84
N PHE A 8 40.54 14.28 -3.29
CA PHE A 8 39.48 15.02 -3.99
C PHE A 8 39.93 16.49 -4.08
N SER A 9 40.86 16.78 -4.99
CA SER A 9 41.20 18.16 -5.32
C SER A 9 40.05 18.75 -6.14
N GLY A 10 39.32 19.65 -5.51
CA GLY A 10 38.12 20.27 -6.03
C GLY A 10 38.31 21.05 -7.32
N PHE A 11 37.31 20.92 -8.19
CA PHE A 11 36.89 22.04 -9.00
C PHE A 11 36.03 22.95 -8.11
N SER A 12 36.67 23.87 -7.39
CA SER A 12 35.98 25.02 -6.82
C SER A 12 35.65 25.98 -7.95
N GLN A 13 34.48 25.83 -8.56
CA GLN A 13 33.76 27.01 -9.04
C GLN A 13 33.55 27.89 -7.79
N PRO A 14 33.91 29.18 -7.79
CA PRO A 14 33.58 30.08 -6.70
C PRO A 14 32.07 30.38 -6.80
N GLY A 15 31.26 29.38 -6.46
CA GLY A 15 29.83 29.51 -6.31
C GLY A 15 29.56 30.34 -5.06
N ASP A 16 28.70 31.33 -5.19
CA ASP A 16 28.19 32.11 -4.08
C ASP A 16 27.60 31.14 -3.04
N VAL A 17 28.27 30.97 -1.89
CA VAL A 17 27.85 30.10 -0.78
C VAL A 17 26.43 30.44 -0.35
N HIS A 18 26.01 31.70 -0.56
CA HIS A 18 24.65 32.13 -0.32
C HIS A 18 23.63 31.52 -1.26
N ALA A 19 23.97 31.35 -2.54
CA ALA A 19 23.09 30.74 -3.52
C ALA A 19 23.07 29.20 -3.40
N ALA A 20 24.18 28.59 -2.97
CA ALA A 20 24.26 27.14 -2.80
C ALA A 20 23.47 26.61 -1.58
N PHE A 21 23.30 27.44 -0.55
CA PHE A 21 22.69 27.05 0.73
C PHE A 21 21.50 27.93 1.15
N ASP A 22 20.96 28.73 0.23
CA ASP A 22 19.86 29.70 0.47
C ASP A 22 20.12 30.66 1.66
N ILE A 23 21.37 31.12 1.81
CA ILE A 23 21.75 32.04 2.89
C ILE A 23 21.36 33.47 2.50
N PRO A 24 20.54 34.20 3.30
CA PRO A 24 20.18 35.57 3.00
C PRO A 24 21.40 36.48 2.78
N ARG A 25 21.33 37.36 1.77
CA ARG A 25 22.42 38.29 1.47
C ARG A 25 22.61 39.27 2.62
N GLY A 26 23.84 39.39 3.11
CA GLY A 26 24.21 40.23 4.25
C GLY A 26 24.34 39.50 5.59
N VAL A 27 24.13 38.18 5.63
CA VAL A 27 24.35 37.35 6.83
C VAL A 27 25.67 36.59 6.70
N GLU A 28 26.46 36.51 7.76
CA GLU A 28 27.74 35.80 7.74
C GLU A 28 27.51 34.29 7.50
N ALA A 29 28.04 33.76 6.39
CA ALA A 29 27.70 32.43 5.88
C ALA A 29 28.15 31.30 6.83
N GLU A 30 29.33 31.44 7.46
CA GLU A 30 29.84 30.45 8.41
C GLU A 30 29.00 30.44 9.68
N GLY A 31 28.61 31.61 10.19
CA GLY A 31 27.73 31.78 11.34
C GLY A 31 26.31 31.27 11.08
N TRP A 32 25.77 31.47 9.87
CA TRP A 32 24.45 30.97 9.49
C TRP A 32 24.44 29.45 9.32
N LEU A 33 25.45 28.88 8.66
CA LEU A 33 25.62 27.43 8.53
C LEU A 33 25.86 26.78 9.89
N ARG A 34 26.70 27.38 10.76
CA ARG A 34 26.89 26.96 12.14
C ARG A 34 25.61 27.08 12.98
N MET A 35 24.75 28.07 12.74
CA MET A 35 23.47 28.21 13.46
C MET A 35 22.47 27.13 13.02
N ARG A 36 22.47 26.76 11.73
CA ARG A 36 21.65 25.68 11.16
C ARG A 36 22.13 24.29 11.62
N GLU A 37 23.44 24.08 11.69
CA GLU A 37 24.04 22.87 12.28
C GLU A 37 23.90 22.84 13.82
N ARG A 38 23.82 24.00 14.46
CA ARG A 38 23.45 24.17 15.88
C ARG A 38 21.92 24.24 16.06
N LYS A 39 21.21 23.19 15.67
CA LYS A 39 20.40 22.56 16.71
C LYS A 39 21.41 21.78 17.53
N SER A 40 21.96 22.39 18.58
CA SER A 40 22.92 21.70 19.46
C SER A 40 22.27 20.41 19.97
N ILE A 41 23.06 19.39 20.29
CA ILE A 41 22.50 18.13 20.86
C ILE A 41 21.56 18.46 22.02
N ASN A 42 21.85 19.53 22.77
CA ASN A 42 21.01 20.03 23.84
C ASN A 42 19.66 20.61 23.35
N GLN A 43 19.58 21.26 22.19
CA GLN A 43 18.30 21.72 21.62
C GLN A 43 17.46 20.58 21.02
N VAL A 44 18.08 19.43 20.70
CA VAL A 44 17.36 18.21 20.30
C VAL A 44 16.90 17.44 21.53
N LEU A 45 17.74 17.34 22.55
CA LEU A 45 17.52 16.52 23.74
C LEU A 45 16.66 17.23 24.81
N TYR A 46 16.84 18.54 25.03
CA TYR A 46 16.15 19.30 26.09
C TYR A 46 14.98 20.13 25.54
N SER A 47 13.85 20.11 26.25
CA SER A 47 12.71 21.01 25.99
C SER A 47 13.00 22.47 26.29
N SER A 48 13.78 22.66 27.33
CA SER A 48 14.19 23.92 27.91
C SER A 48 15.45 23.58 28.69
N TYR A 49 16.60 24.05 28.22
CA TYR A 49 17.83 23.88 28.98
C TYR A 49 17.77 24.82 30.18
N PRO A 50 18.07 24.36 31.41
CA PRO A 50 18.01 25.21 32.59
C PRO A 50 18.96 26.39 32.43
N SER A 51 18.49 27.57 32.86
CA SER A 51 19.28 28.79 32.85
C SER A 51 20.41 28.73 33.89
N ILE A 52 21.48 29.50 33.69
CA ILE A 52 22.63 29.54 34.61
C ILE A 52 22.18 29.79 36.08
N PRO A 53 21.25 30.72 36.37
CA PRO A 53 20.75 30.92 37.74
C PRO A 53 20.01 29.71 38.33
N GLU A 54 19.32 28.92 37.50
CA GLU A 54 18.63 27.70 37.95
C GLU A 54 19.61 26.58 38.28
N ILE A 55 20.69 26.47 37.50
CA ILE A 55 21.79 25.54 37.75
C ILE A 55 22.52 25.92 39.05
N ASP A 56 22.83 27.21 39.23
CA ASP A 56 23.51 27.73 40.42
C ASP A 56 22.66 27.61 41.71
N ALA A 57 21.33 27.51 41.57
CA ALA A 57 20.41 27.35 42.69
C ALA A 57 20.25 25.90 43.18
N ALA A 58 20.71 24.91 42.42
CA ALA A 58 20.66 23.50 42.82
C ALA A 58 21.68 23.21 43.93
N LYS A 59 21.22 22.57 45.01
CA LYS A 59 22.00 22.35 46.24
C LYS A 59 22.38 20.91 46.49
N ASP A 60 21.74 19.96 45.81
CA ASP A 60 21.99 18.54 45.98
C ASP A 60 22.08 17.80 44.63
N GLN A 61 22.64 16.59 44.68
CA GLN A 61 22.88 15.76 43.49
C GLN A 61 21.57 15.39 42.78
N ALA A 62 20.47 15.20 43.53
CA ALA A 62 19.19 14.84 42.94
C ALA A 62 18.60 15.98 42.09
N GLN A 63 18.77 17.23 42.52
CA GLN A 63 18.40 18.42 41.75
C GLN A 63 19.27 18.57 40.50
N MET A 64 20.57 18.27 40.60
CA MET A 64 21.47 18.27 39.43
C MET A 64 21.12 17.17 38.44
N ASP A 65 20.80 15.96 38.91
CA ASP A 65 20.43 14.82 38.07
C ASP A 65 19.09 15.03 37.36
N ALA A 66 18.16 15.76 38.00
CA ALA A 66 16.88 16.14 37.41
C ALA A 66 17.02 17.10 36.21
N PHE A 67 18.17 17.75 36.05
CA PHE A 67 18.47 18.56 34.86
C PHE A 67 18.97 17.74 33.68
N ASN A 68 19.21 16.43 33.82
CA ASN A 68 19.57 15.57 32.70
C ASN A 68 18.35 15.20 31.87
N VAL A 69 18.56 14.90 30.59
CA VAL A 69 17.49 14.37 29.73
C VAL A 69 17.09 12.99 30.23
N SER A 70 15.79 12.72 30.22
CA SER A 70 15.30 11.40 30.58
C SER A 70 15.89 10.35 29.63
N GLU A 71 16.22 9.16 30.14
CA GLU A 71 16.73 8.07 29.30
C GLU A 71 15.74 7.71 28.17
N GLN A 72 14.44 7.91 28.40
CA GLN A 72 13.38 7.69 27.42
C GLN A 72 13.44 8.70 26.27
N ASP A 73 13.68 9.99 26.55
CA ASP A 73 13.81 11.02 25.52
C ASP A 73 15.12 10.84 24.71
N LEU A 74 16.21 10.48 25.39
CA LEU A 74 17.48 10.11 24.75
C LEU A 74 17.30 8.92 23.81
N LEU A 75 16.60 7.87 24.27
CA LEU A 75 16.31 6.69 23.47
C LEU A 75 15.39 7.02 22.29
N ALA A 76 14.35 7.84 22.50
CA ALA A 76 13.46 8.25 21.41
C ALA A 76 14.21 9.03 20.32
N VAL A 77 15.10 9.95 20.70
CA VAL A 77 15.95 10.68 19.75
C VAL A 77 16.91 9.74 19.02
N ALA A 78 17.53 8.80 19.73
CA ALA A 78 18.47 7.83 19.14
C ALA A 78 17.80 6.86 18.16
N LEU A 79 16.57 6.43 18.46
CA LEU A 79 15.80 5.51 17.61
C LEU A 79 15.11 6.22 16.43
N GLY A 80 14.92 7.54 16.52
CA GLY A 80 14.17 8.32 15.53
C GLY A 80 12.68 8.01 15.55
N ALA A 81 11.93 8.57 14.59
CA ALA A 81 10.48 8.42 14.54
C ALA A 81 10.07 6.95 14.28
N PRO A 82 9.32 6.30 15.19
CA PRO A 82 8.92 4.90 15.04
C PRO A 82 8.26 4.56 13.70
N ALA A 83 7.35 5.42 13.21
CA ALA A 83 6.68 5.22 11.93
C ALA A 83 7.67 5.25 10.76
N ARG A 84 8.65 6.17 10.79
CA ARG A 84 9.71 6.23 9.78
C ARG A 84 10.55 4.97 9.78
N GLN A 85 10.93 4.47 10.96
CA GLN A 85 11.74 3.25 11.07
C GLN A 85 11.02 2.02 10.50
N ILE A 86 9.72 1.89 10.79
CA ILE A 86 8.89 0.81 10.23
C ILE A 86 8.83 0.92 8.70
N MET A 87 8.61 2.13 8.16
CA MET A 87 8.55 2.36 6.71
C MET A 87 9.88 2.03 6.03
N LEU A 88 11.00 2.54 6.54
CA LEU A 88 12.33 2.26 6.00
C LEU A 88 12.63 0.76 6.00
N ARG A 89 12.27 0.07 7.10
CA ARG A 89 12.48 -1.38 7.21
C ARG A 89 11.59 -2.16 6.24
N ALA A 90 10.34 -1.75 6.07
CA ALA A 90 9.43 -2.38 5.11
C ALA A 90 9.90 -2.18 3.67
N GLU A 91 10.39 -0.99 3.33
CA GLU A 91 10.91 -0.66 2.00
C GLU A 91 12.26 -1.35 1.71
N GLU A 92 13.09 -1.56 2.73
CA GLU A 92 14.35 -2.32 2.62
C GLU A 92 14.11 -3.82 2.35
N ILE A 93 13.19 -4.45 3.09
CA ILE A 93 12.93 -5.90 2.99
C ILE A 93 11.96 -6.23 1.85
N GLY A 94 10.97 -5.36 1.60
CA GLY A 94 9.83 -5.61 0.71
C GLY A 94 10.24 -6.19 -0.65
N PRO A 95 11.11 -5.51 -1.42
CA PRO A 95 11.57 -6.02 -2.71
C PRO A 95 12.28 -7.39 -2.64
N GLN A 96 12.97 -7.68 -1.53
CA GLN A 96 13.71 -8.95 -1.36
C GLN A 96 12.77 -10.13 -1.07
N THR A 97 11.67 -9.87 -0.35
CA THR A 97 10.70 -10.90 0.01
C THR A 97 9.52 -11.00 -0.94
N GLY A 98 9.41 -10.09 -1.92
CA GLY A 98 8.22 -9.95 -2.78
C GLY A 98 7.04 -9.34 -2.03
N TRP A 99 7.30 -8.49 -1.04
CA TRP A 99 6.31 -7.79 -0.21
C TRP A 99 5.36 -8.74 0.53
N LYS A 100 5.86 -9.91 0.97
CA LYS A 100 5.05 -10.91 1.71
C LYS A 100 4.44 -10.35 3.00
N ASP A 101 5.13 -9.42 3.65
CA ASP A 101 4.67 -8.75 4.88
C ASP A 101 3.69 -7.59 4.61
N GLY A 102 3.31 -7.38 3.34
CA GLY A 102 2.48 -6.28 2.90
C GLY A 102 3.30 -5.13 2.29
N TYR A 103 2.64 -4.37 1.42
CA TYR A 103 3.23 -3.17 0.83
C TYR A 103 3.27 -2.04 1.86
N LEU A 104 4.44 -1.42 2.01
CA LEU A 104 4.61 -0.17 2.74
C LEU A 104 5.87 0.52 2.24
N SER A 105 5.70 1.66 1.57
CA SER A 105 6.82 2.49 1.08
C SER A 105 6.49 3.97 1.24
N MET A 106 7.52 4.82 1.15
CA MET A 106 7.33 6.27 1.14
C MET A 106 6.51 6.75 -0.06
N GLU A 107 6.81 6.22 -1.25
CA GLU A 107 6.23 6.70 -2.50
C GLU A 107 4.81 6.15 -2.74
N HIS A 108 4.58 4.87 -2.43
CA HIS A 108 3.34 4.18 -2.76
C HIS A 108 2.47 3.86 -1.54
N GLY A 109 2.94 4.11 -0.32
CA GLY A 109 2.20 3.75 0.89
C GLY A 109 1.89 2.26 0.91
N PHE A 110 0.62 1.90 1.06
CA PHE A 110 0.14 0.51 1.05
C PHE A 110 -0.14 -0.06 -0.35
N CYS A 111 0.15 0.70 -1.41
CA CYS A 111 -0.02 0.27 -2.79
C CYS A 111 1.23 -0.46 -3.32
N PRO A 112 1.05 -1.39 -4.27
CA PRO A 112 2.16 -1.96 -5.02
C PRO A 112 2.94 -0.87 -5.78
N PRO A 113 4.28 -0.92 -5.81
CA PRO A 113 5.09 -0.08 -6.68
C PRO A 113 4.83 -0.34 -8.17
N ASP A 114 4.68 -1.63 -8.53
CA ASP A 114 4.30 -2.07 -9.86
C ASP A 114 3.11 -3.04 -9.77
N TYR A 115 1.97 -2.63 -10.33
CA TYR A 115 0.74 -3.42 -10.32
C TYR A 115 0.77 -4.59 -11.32
N ASP A 116 1.67 -4.58 -12.30
CA ASP A 116 1.81 -5.61 -13.32
C ASP A 116 2.89 -6.66 -12.99
N GLU A 117 3.80 -6.38 -12.06
CA GLU A 117 4.91 -7.28 -11.72
C GLU A 117 4.40 -8.69 -11.36
N ALA A 118 3.52 -8.79 -10.37
CA ALA A 118 3.05 -10.09 -9.88
C ALA A 118 2.20 -10.82 -10.92
N ALA A 119 1.32 -10.09 -11.62
CA ALA A 119 0.48 -10.66 -12.67
C ALA A 119 1.32 -11.14 -13.87
N GLY A 120 2.36 -10.38 -14.24
CA GLY A 120 3.30 -10.75 -15.27
C GLY A 120 4.14 -11.97 -14.88
N ALA A 121 4.59 -12.05 -13.62
CA ALA A 121 5.28 -13.23 -13.10
C ALA A 121 4.37 -14.47 -13.12
N LEU A 122 3.11 -14.33 -12.71
CA LEU A 122 2.14 -15.42 -12.77
C LEU A 122 1.92 -15.90 -14.21
N ALA A 123 1.75 -14.97 -15.15
CA ALA A 123 1.54 -15.26 -16.57
C ALA A 123 2.75 -15.96 -17.23
N ARG A 124 3.97 -15.83 -16.66
CA ARG A 124 5.18 -16.53 -17.12
C ARG A 124 5.42 -17.85 -16.39
N SER A 125 4.57 -18.22 -15.46
CA SER A 125 4.65 -19.46 -14.68
C SER A 125 3.55 -20.46 -15.12
N PRO A 126 3.63 -21.73 -14.69
CA PRO A 126 2.51 -22.68 -14.83
C PRO A 126 1.18 -22.14 -14.27
N GLY A 127 1.22 -21.30 -13.23
CA GLY A 127 0.04 -20.66 -12.63
C GLY A 127 -0.75 -19.74 -13.57
N ARG A 128 -0.25 -19.45 -14.78
CA ARG A 128 -0.97 -18.75 -15.87
C ARG A 128 -2.38 -19.29 -16.10
N VAL A 129 -2.60 -20.59 -15.88
CA VAL A 129 -3.93 -21.22 -16.00
C VAL A 129 -4.98 -20.52 -15.13
N TRP A 130 -4.61 -20.05 -13.94
CA TRP A 130 -5.53 -19.38 -13.03
C TRP A 130 -5.90 -17.98 -13.53
N SER A 131 -4.92 -17.20 -13.99
CA SER A 131 -5.19 -15.88 -14.59
C SER A 131 -6.03 -15.98 -15.86
N ASP A 132 -5.74 -16.96 -16.73
CA ASP A 132 -6.52 -17.24 -17.94
C ASP A 132 -7.97 -17.66 -17.62
N LEU A 133 -8.17 -18.34 -16.49
CA LEU A 133 -9.50 -18.73 -16.04
C LEU A 133 -10.26 -17.51 -15.48
N CYS A 134 -9.59 -16.65 -14.72
CA CYS A 134 -10.15 -15.38 -14.26
C CYS A 134 -10.57 -14.48 -15.43
N GLU A 135 -9.73 -14.32 -16.47
CA GLU A 135 -10.05 -13.52 -17.66
C GLU A 135 -11.29 -14.02 -18.41
N ARG A 136 -11.53 -15.33 -18.41
CA ARG A 136 -12.69 -15.96 -19.06
C ARG A 136 -13.91 -16.07 -18.15
N MET A 137 -13.80 -15.73 -16.87
CA MET A 137 -14.83 -15.98 -15.87
C MET A 137 -16.17 -15.27 -16.18
N PRO A 138 -16.21 -14.00 -16.64
CA PRO A 138 -17.47 -13.36 -17.04
C PRO A 138 -18.22 -14.16 -18.13
N GLY A 139 -17.46 -14.74 -19.06
CA GLY A 139 -17.99 -15.62 -20.09
C GLY A 139 -18.53 -16.95 -19.55
N CYS A 140 -17.94 -17.47 -18.47
CA CYS A 140 -18.39 -18.68 -17.78
C CYS A 140 -19.65 -18.41 -16.95
N VAL A 141 -19.71 -17.28 -16.25
CA VAL A 141 -20.88 -16.82 -15.48
C VAL A 141 -22.09 -16.65 -16.40
N SER A 142 -21.96 -15.90 -17.49
CA SER A 142 -23.06 -15.67 -18.45
C SER A 142 -23.63 -16.95 -19.07
N ARG A 143 -22.85 -18.04 -19.09
CA ARG A 143 -23.23 -19.34 -19.64
C ARG A 143 -23.64 -20.37 -18.59
N GLY A 144 -23.58 -20.05 -17.29
CA GLY A 144 -23.84 -21.01 -16.21
C GLY A 144 -22.81 -22.14 -16.16
N ARG A 145 -21.55 -21.85 -16.52
CA ARG A 145 -20.47 -22.85 -16.68
C ARG A 145 -19.29 -22.68 -15.72
N VAL A 146 -19.47 -21.91 -14.65
CA VAL A 146 -18.41 -21.57 -13.69
C VAL A 146 -17.81 -22.84 -13.08
N ARG A 147 -18.65 -23.67 -12.46
CA ARG A 147 -18.17 -24.84 -11.70
C ARG A 147 -17.52 -25.90 -12.58
N GLU A 148 -18.06 -26.11 -13.78
CA GLU A 148 -17.50 -27.02 -14.78
C GLU A 148 -16.12 -26.57 -15.24
N SER A 149 -15.98 -25.27 -15.53
CA SER A 149 -14.73 -24.69 -16.03
C SER A 149 -13.62 -24.74 -14.99
N ILE A 150 -13.96 -24.51 -13.70
CA ILE A 150 -13.02 -24.66 -12.58
C ILE A 150 -12.67 -26.13 -12.32
N ALA A 151 -13.66 -27.02 -12.33
CA ALA A 151 -13.44 -28.45 -12.11
C ALA A 151 -12.59 -29.10 -13.22
N ALA A 152 -12.67 -28.58 -14.45
CA ALA A 152 -11.87 -29.02 -15.59
C ALA A 152 -10.44 -28.45 -15.61
N ALA A 153 -10.12 -27.48 -14.74
CA ALA A 153 -8.79 -26.90 -14.68
C ALA A 153 -7.76 -27.95 -14.19
N PRO A 154 -6.55 -27.98 -14.77
CA PRO A 154 -5.48 -28.85 -14.29
C PRO A 154 -5.08 -28.49 -12.86
N THR A 155 -4.71 -29.48 -12.07
CA THR A 155 -4.10 -29.26 -10.76
C THR A 155 -2.64 -28.86 -10.95
N ILE A 156 -2.31 -27.65 -10.50
CA ILE A 156 -0.96 -27.11 -10.47
C ILE A 156 -0.63 -26.83 -9.02
N GLU A 157 0.55 -27.22 -8.57
CA GLU A 157 0.99 -26.97 -7.20
C GLU A 157 1.40 -25.50 -7.02
N GLY A 158 1.11 -24.94 -5.86
CA GLY A 158 1.52 -23.61 -5.42
C GLY A 158 2.88 -23.61 -4.70
N THR A 159 3.72 -24.61 -4.89
CA THR A 159 5.04 -24.74 -4.29
C THR A 159 6.06 -23.78 -4.92
N GLU A 160 7.20 -23.56 -4.25
CA GLU A 160 8.22 -22.58 -4.65
C GLU A 160 8.89 -22.92 -5.99
N ASP A 161 9.04 -24.20 -6.29
CA ASP A 161 9.60 -24.71 -7.54
C ASP A 161 8.67 -24.52 -8.76
N VAL A 162 7.35 -24.38 -8.52
CA VAL A 162 6.34 -24.24 -9.58
C VAL A 162 5.91 -22.78 -9.74
N ILE A 163 5.66 -22.08 -8.64
CA ILE A 163 5.18 -20.70 -8.64
C ILE A 163 6.25 -19.81 -8.00
N PRO A 164 6.88 -18.90 -8.76
CA PRO A 164 7.90 -18.01 -8.21
C PRO A 164 7.29 -17.05 -7.18
N ASP A 165 8.08 -16.61 -6.21
CA ASP A 165 7.63 -15.72 -5.14
C ASP A 165 7.04 -14.40 -5.67
N GLN A 166 7.59 -13.86 -6.76
CA GLN A 166 7.08 -12.65 -7.41
C GLN A 166 5.63 -12.82 -7.89
N ALA A 167 5.19 -14.04 -8.21
CA ALA A 167 3.83 -14.31 -8.69
C ALA A 167 2.81 -14.46 -7.56
N LEU A 168 3.23 -14.52 -6.29
CA LEU A 168 2.36 -14.96 -5.19
C LEU A 168 1.17 -14.05 -4.97
N TRP A 169 1.34 -12.72 -5.02
CA TRP A 169 0.23 -11.77 -4.90
C TRP A 169 -0.85 -12.00 -5.95
N ALA A 170 -0.45 -12.13 -7.21
CA ALA A 170 -1.38 -12.40 -8.31
C ALA A 170 -2.02 -13.79 -8.22
N ALA A 171 -1.25 -14.82 -7.82
CA ALA A 171 -1.76 -16.16 -7.62
C ALA A 171 -2.82 -16.19 -6.51
N LEU A 172 -2.57 -15.51 -5.40
CA LEU A 172 -3.46 -15.39 -4.25
C LEU A 172 -4.78 -14.72 -4.63
N VAL A 173 -4.71 -13.60 -5.36
CA VAL A 173 -5.89 -12.89 -5.88
C VAL A 173 -6.69 -13.79 -6.82
N ALA A 174 -6.05 -14.38 -7.84
CA ALA A 174 -6.72 -15.23 -8.82
C ALA A 174 -7.39 -16.44 -8.16
N LEU A 175 -6.66 -17.20 -7.36
CA LEU A 175 -7.16 -18.40 -6.69
C LEU A 175 -8.27 -18.10 -5.69
N GLY A 176 -8.13 -17.02 -4.92
CA GLY A 176 -9.16 -16.59 -3.98
C GLY A 176 -10.45 -16.21 -4.69
N MET A 177 -10.37 -15.45 -5.80
CA MET A 177 -11.53 -15.09 -6.61
C MET A 177 -12.19 -16.32 -7.25
N LEU A 178 -11.39 -17.28 -7.77
CA LEU A 178 -11.91 -18.54 -8.32
C LEU A 178 -12.63 -19.38 -7.26
N CYS A 179 -12.08 -19.47 -6.04
CA CYS A 179 -12.76 -20.15 -4.93
C CYS A 179 -14.07 -19.44 -4.56
N SER A 180 -14.05 -18.10 -4.50
CA SER A 180 -15.22 -17.28 -4.17
C SER A 180 -16.35 -17.46 -5.18
N ILE A 181 -16.07 -17.32 -6.48
CA ILE A 181 -17.09 -17.46 -7.53
C ILE A 181 -17.61 -18.89 -7.64
N TYR A 182 -16.77 -19.90 -7.36
CA TYR A 182 -17.22 -21.30 -7.29
C TYR A 182 -18.25 -21.51 -6.18
N ARG A 183 -17.99 -20.97 -4.97
CA ARG A 183 -18.94 -21.04 -3.83
C ARG A 183 -20.20 -20.22 -4.11
N PHE A 184 -20.06 -19.04 -4.71
CA PHE A 184 -21.17 -18.21 -5.11
C PHE A 184 -22.11 -18.98 -6.04
N GLU A 185 -21.58 -19.57 -7.12
CA GLU A 185 -22.41 -20.31 -8.07
C GLU A 185 -23.06 -21.54 -7.43
N GLN A 186 -22.35 -22.28 -6.57
CA GLN A 186 -22.92 -23.42 -5.84
C GLN A 186 -24.13 -23.03 -4.96
N LYS A 187 -24.15 -21.81 -4.42
CA LYS A 187 -25.23 -21.34 -3.55
C LYS A 187 -26.42 -20.76 -4.33
N TYR A 188 -26.16 -20.17 -5.50
CA TYR A 188 -27.16 -19.44 -6.29
C TYR A 188 -27.56 -20.17 -7.60
N ASP A 189 -27.19 -21.45 -7.75
CA ASP A 189 -27.61 -22.39 -8.80
C ASP A 189 -27.39 -21.92 -10.26
N GLY A 190 -26.52 -20.92 -10.48
CA GLY A 190 -26.15 -20.44 -11.82
C GLY A 190 -27.31 -19.85 -12.64
N GLN A 191 -28.45 -19.52 -12.01
CA GLN A 191 -29.65 -19.03 -12.71
C GLN A 191 -29.52 -17.60 -13.27
N ASP A 192 -28.47 -16.88 -12.89
CA ASP A 192 -28.18 -15.53 -13.42
C ASP A 192 -27.64 -15.56 -14.87
N GLY A 193 -27.35 -16.74 -15.42
CA GLY A 193 -26.88 -16.92 -16.80
C GLY A 193 -28.02 -16.94 -17.84
N VAL A 194 -27.78 -16.33 -19.01
CA VAL A 194 -28.76 -16.23 -20.12
C VAL A 194 -29.15 -17.61 -20.69
N ASN A 195 -28.34 -18.64 -20.44
CA ASN A 195 -28.53 -20.03 -20.87
C ASN A 195 -28.55 -21.01 -19.68
N ALA A 196 -29.18 -20.65 -18.56
CA ALA A 196 -29.31 -21.56 -17.41
C ALA A 196 -30.02 -22.85 -17.82
N SER A 197 -29.32 -23.99 -17.73
CA SER A 197 -29.89 -25.31 -17.98
C SER A 197 -30.95 -25.62 -16.93
N THR A 198 -32.10 -26.13 -17.35
CA THR A 198 -33.31 -26.36 -16.54
C THR A 198 -33.22 -27.52 -15.53
N ASN A 199 -32.03 -28.02 -15.17
CA ASN A 199 -31.86 -29.09 -14.18
C ASN A 199 -30.57 -28.97 -13.33
N PRO A 200 -30.59 -28.18 -12.24
CA PRO A 200 -29.44 -28.00 -11.33
C PRO A 200 -29.04 -29.29 -10.58
N THR A 201 -29.94 -30.26 -10.46
CA THR A 201 -29.74 -31.50 -9.69
C THR A 201 -28.87 -32.58 -10.35
N LYS A 202 -28.26 -32.32 -11.53
CA LYS A 202 -27.48 -33.33 -12.28
C LYS A 202 -26.08 -32.92 -12.70
N LEU A 203 -25.51 -31.82 -12.20
CA LEU A 203 -24.12 -31.51 -12.48
C LEU A 203 -23.18 -32.41 -11.65
N ARG A 204 -22.91 -33.62 -12.17
CA ARG A 204 -21.90 -34.53 -11.61
C ARG A 204 -20.51 -34.09 -12.07
N LEU A 205 -19.90 -33.20 -11.28
CA LEU A 205 -18.49 -32.86 -11.45
C LEU A 205 -17.63 -34.07 -11.08
N THR A 206 -16.85 -34.57 -12.05
CA THR A 206 -15.88 -35.65 -11.84
C THR A 206 -14.51 -35.05 -11.60
N CYS A 207 -14.32 -34.40 -10.44
CA CYS A 207 -13.03 -33.86 -10.01
C CYS A 207 -12.71 -34.27 -8.57
N ARG A 208 -11.42 -34.30 -8.23
CA ARG A 208 -10.97 -34.47 -6.85
C ARG A 208 -11.28 -33.20 -6.07
N MET A 209 -11.71 -33.33 -4.82
CA MET A 209 -12.02 -32.20 -3.93
C MET A 209 -10.89 -31.93 -2.94
N GLY A 210 -10.79 -30.68 -2.49
CA GLY A 210 -9.81 -30.18 -1.53
C GLY A 210 -10.19 -30.37 -0.07
N ASP A 211 -11.19 -31.20 0.24
CA ASP A 211 -11.83 -31.27 1.57
C ASP A 211 -10.87 -31.58 2.74
N HIS A 212 -9.74 -32.22 2.45
CA HIS A 212 -8.72 -32.59 3.44
C HIS A 212 -7.73 -31.44 3.77
N LEU A 213 -7.82 -30.30 3.07
CA LEU A 213 -6.89 -29.17 3.22
C LEU A 213 -7.33 -28.16 4.30
N GLY A 214 -8.57 -28.28 4.80
CA GLY A 214 -9.13 -27.43 5.84
C GLY A 214 -10.57 -27.00 5.57
N GLU A 215 -11.21 -26.44 6.60
CA GLU A 215 -12.63 -26.05 6.57
C GLU A 215 -12.94 -25.04 5.46
N GLU A 216 -12.06 -24.04 5.27
CA GLU A 216 -12.20 -23.00 4.24
C GLU A 216 -12.25 -23.55 2.80
N LEU A 217 -11.78 -24.77 2.59
CA LEU A 217 -11.67 -25.41 1.26
C LEU A 217 -12.62 -26.60 1.08
N LEU A 218 -13.49 -26.87 2.06
CA LEU A 218 -14.54 -27.89 1.93
C LEU A 218 -15.45 -27.61 0.74
N GLY A 219 -15.60 -28.60 -0.14
CA GLY A 219 -16.41 -28.52 -1.34
C GLY A 219 -15.76 -27.75 -2.49
N ILE A 220 -14.47 -27.40 -2.41
CA ILE A 220 -13.72 -26.74 -3.48
C ILE A 220 -12.91 -27.77 -4.29
N PRO A 221 -12.91 -27.70 -5.64
CA PRO A 221 -12.08 -28.59 -6.46
C PRO A 221 -10.59 -28.48 -6.13
N LEU A 222 -9.90 -29.63 -6.10
CA LEU A 222 -8.47 -29.72 -5.77
C LEU A 222 -7.60 -28.87 -6.70
N SER A 223 -8.05 -28.67 -7.95
CA SER A 223 -7.38 -27.84 -8.97
C SER A 223 -7.13 -26.40 -8.54
N ILE A 224 -7.98 -25.85 -7.66
CA ILE A 224 -7.81 -24.50 -7.10
C ILE A 224 -7.61 -24.53 -5.58
N ALA A 225 -8.12 -25.54 -4.86
CA ALA A 225 -7.98 -25.63 -3.42
C ALA A 225 -6.53 -25.88 -2.97
N LEU A 226 -5.84 -26.84 -3.62
CA LEU A 226 -4.46 -27.18 -3.28
C LEU A 226 -3.49 -26.00 -3.46
N PRO A 227 -3.41 -25.37 -4.66
CA PRO A 227 -2.53 -24.23 -4.84
C PRO A 227 -2.93 -23.06 -3.94
N TYR A 228 -4.22 -22.83 -3.69
CA TYR A 228 -4.63 -21.72 -2.84
C TYR A 228 -4.17 -21.90 -1.40
N PHE A 229 -4.25 -23.13 -0.88
CA PHE A 229 -3.69 -23.49 0.41
C PHE A 229 -2.18 -23.26 0.49
N GLN A 230 -1.44 -23.76 -0.50
CA GLN A 230 0.02 -23.65 -0.54
C GLN A 230 0.49 -22.20 -0.68
N VAL A 231 -0.08 -21.44 -1.62
CA VAL A 231 0.21 -20.01 -1.84
C VAL A 231 -0.14 -19.18 -0.60
N SER A 232 -1.30 -19.42 0.03
CA SER A 232 -1.69 -18.70 1.25
C SER A 232 -0.66 -18.88 2.38
N ARG A 233 -0.17 -20.11 2.60
CA ARG A 233 0.89 -20.36 3.59
C ARG A 233 2.20 -19.70 3.23
N ARG A 234 2.60 -19.71 1.96
CA ARG A 234 3.81 -19.02 1.48
C ARG A 234 3.74 -17.51 1.64
N MET A 235 2.54 -16.94 1.57
CA MET A 235 2.23 -15.54 1.85
C MET A 235 2.05 -15.24 3.34
N GLY A 236 2.33 -16.20 4.24
CA GLY A 236 2.19 -16.00 5.68
C GLY A 236 0.74 -15.97 6.19
N ARG A 237 -0.26 -16.28 5.35
CA ARG A 237 -1.66 -16.35 5.78
C ARG A 237 -1.91 -17.66 6.53
N THR A 238 -2.52 -17.55 7.71
CA THR A 238 -2.88 -18.69 8.56
C THR A 238 -3.93 -19.58 7.91
N LEU A 239 -4.88 -18.97 7.19
CA LEU A 239 -5.96 -19.64 6.48
C LEU A 239 -6.10 -19.08 5.05
N PRO A 240 -6.52 -19.89 4.06
CA PRO A 240 -6.83 -19.40 2.73
C PRO A 240 -8.11 -18.55 2.77
N HIS A 241 -7.96 -17.24 2.61
CA HIS A 241 -9.09 -16.31 2.60
C HIS A 241 -8.83 -15.18 1.61
N LEU A 242 -9.89 -14.78 0.90
CA LEU A 242 -9.85 -13.69 -0.06
C LEU A 242 -10.20 -12.41 0.68
N THR A 243 -9.25 -11.50 0.78
CA THR A 243 -9.49 -10.20 1.41
C THR A 243 -10.16 -9.24 0.44
N PHE A 244 -10.71 -8.15 0.96
CA PHE A 244 -11.31 -7.13 0.12
C PHE A 244 -10.26 -6.37 -0.72
N VAL A 245 -9.05 -6.17 -0.18
CA VAL A 245 -7.94 -5.53 -0.91
C VAL A 245 -7.41 -6.42 -2.02
N ASP A 246 -7.46 -7.75 -1.88
CA ASP A 246 -7.11 -8.68 -2.95
C ASP A 246 -8.03 -8.48 -4.18
N GLN A 247 -9.34 -8.34 -3.96
CA GLN A 247 -10.33 -8.19 -5.03
C GLN A 247 -10.32 -6.81 -5.70
N SER A 248 -9.87 -5.80 -4.97
CA SER A 248 -9.90 -4.40 -5.39
C SER A 248 -8.47 -3.90 -5.67
N SER A 249 -7.77 -3.45 -4.64
CA SER A 249 -6.47 -2.77 -4.73
C SER A 249 -5.38 -3.60 -5.41
N TYR A 250 -5.34 -4.91 -5.23
CA TYR A 250 -4.32 -5.77 -5.87
C TYR A 250 -4.81 -6.40 -7.20
N ASN A 251 -6.02 -6.07 -7.64
CA ASN A 251 -6.65 -6.56 -8.86
C ASN A 251 -6.76 -5.46 -9.93
N LEU A 252 -5.73 -4.62 -10.06
CA LEU A 252 -5.74 -3.49 -11.00
C LEU A 252 -4.69 -3.64 -12.11
N LYS A 253 -4.96 -3.01 -13.25
CA LYS A 253 -3.98 -2.63 -14.28
C LYS A 253 -3.89 -1.11 -14.31
N ILE A 254 -2.67 -0.57 -14.42
CA ILE A 254 -2.45 0.86 -14.64
C ILE A 254 -2.40 1.12 -16.14
N LYS A 255 -3.13 2.12 -16.62
CA LYS A 255 -3.14 2.48 -18.05
C LYS A 255 -1.91 3.29 -18.44
N ASP A 256 -1.57 4.29 -17.64
CA ASP A 256 -0.39 5.13 -17.81
C ASP A 256 0.35 5.28 -16.48
N ALA A 257 1.46 4.55 -16.34
CA ALA A 257 2.31 4.59 -15.16
C ALA A 257 3.12 5.90 -15.04
N THR A 258 3.30 6.65 -16.14
CA THR A 258 4.01 7.94 -16.12
C THR A 258 3.16 9.06 -15.56
N SER A 259 1.83 8.88 -15.58
CA SER A 259 0.90 9.85 -15.04
C SER A 259 0.69 9.64 -13.54
N SER A 260 1.56 10.26 -12.75
CA SER A 260 1.64 10.10 -11.30
C SER A 260 0.88 11.16 -10.49
N TYR A 261 0.38 12.23 -11.11
CA TYR A 261 -0.35 13.29 -10.41
C TYR A 261 -1.88 13.13 -10.54
N PRO A 262 -2.68 13.30 -9.47
CA PRO A 262 -2.25 13.51 -8.08
C PRO A 262 -1.76 12.21 -7.39
N TYR A 263 -2.06 11.06 -7.98
CA TYR A 263 -1.54 9.74 -7.64
C TYR A 263 -1.75 8.80 -8.85
N VAL A 264 -1.05 7.66 -8.87
CA VAL A 264 -0.99 6.75 -10.04
C VAL A 264 -2.32 6.03 -10.27
N ALA A 265 -2.85 5.38 -9.23
CA ALA A 265 -4.01 4.49 -9.33
C ALA A 265 -5.37 5.21 -9.14
N ARG A 266 -5.57 6.30 -9.89
CA ARG A 266 -6.86 7.04 -9.97
C ARG A 266 -7.86 6.36 -10.90
N PHE A 267 -9.16 6.61 -10.70
CA PHE A 267 -10.23 5.84 -11.35
C PHE A 267 -10.17 5.79 -12.88
N ASP A 268 -9.81 6.89 -13.51
CA ASP A 268 -9.68 7.00 -14.97
C ASP A 268 -8.41 6.32 -15.50
N ASN A 269 -7.36 6.22 -14.68
CA ASN A 269 -6.07 5.62 -15.00
C ASN A 269 -5.94 4.14 -14.62
N ILE A 270 -6.97 3.53 -14.03
CA ILE A 270 -6.97 2.10 -13.69
C ILE A 270 -8.02 1.33 -14.48
N GLU A 271 -7.74 0.04 -14.67
CA GLU A 271 -8.69 -0.98 -15.11
C GLU A 271 -8.73 -2.11 -14.10
N LEU A 272 -9.90 -2.74 -13.94
CA LEU A 272 -10.01 -3.95 -13.13
C LEU A 272 -9.39 -5.11 -13.91
N ARG A 273 -8.39 -5.78 -13.34
CA ARG A 273 -7.61 -6.82 -14.00
C ARG A 273 -8.45 -8.06 -14.27
N TRP A 274 -9.18 -8.54 -13.27
CA TRP A 274 -10.02 -9.73 -13.36
C TRP A 274 -11.41 -9.47 -12.75
N PRO A 275 -12.39 -9.01 -13.55
CA PRO A 275 -13.80 -9.02 -13.15
C PRO A 275 -14.33 -10.46 -13.14
N MET A 276 -15.08 -10.86 -12.11
CA MET A 276 -15.72 -12.18 -12.07
C MET A 276 -17.04 -12.20 -12.85
N PHE A 277 -17.82 -11.12 -12.75
CA PHE A 277 -19.12 -11.00 -13.41
C PHE A 277 -19.00 -10.24 -14.74
N GLY A 278 -18.07 -9.29 -14.85
CA GLY A 278 -17.91 -8.43 -16.03
C GLY A 278 -18.94 -7.30 -16.09
N GLU A 279 -19.70 -7.12 -15.01
CA GLU A 279 -20.73 -6.10 -14.93
C GLU A 279 -20.15 -4.72 -14.66
N ARG A 280 -20.75 -3.68 -15.25
CA ARG A 280 -20.29 -2.29 -15.06
C ARG A 280 -20.30 -1.88 -13.59
N ALA A 281 -21.27 -2.38 -12.82
CA ALA A 281 -21.40 -2.11 -11.40
C ALA A 281 -20.24 -2.74 -10.60
N GLU A 282 -19.86 -3.99 -10.89
CA GLU A 282 -18.70 -4.66 -10.27
C GLU A 282 -17.42 -3.86 -10.56
N VAL A 283 -17.20 -3.53 -11.83
CA VAL A 283 -15.99 -2.80 -12.26
C VAL A 283 -15.92 -1.43 -11.60
N ALA A 284 -17.01 -0.65 -11.60
CA ALA A 284 -17.03 0.66 -10.98
C ALA A 284 -16.82 0.58 -9.46
N PHE A 285 -17.47 -0.37 -8.79
CA PHE A 285 -17.34 -0.55 -7.35
C PHE A 285 -15.91 -0.91 -6.93
N LEU A 286 -15.32 -1.94 -7.53
CA LEU A 286 -13.98 -2.39 -7.17
C LEU A 286 -12.90 -1.37 -7.54
N LYS A 287 -13.06 -0.66 -8.66
CA LYS A 287 -12.18 0.46 -9.02
C LYS A 287 -12.28 1.62 -8.04
N GLY A 288 -13.48 2.02 -7.63
CA GLY A 288 -13.65 3.13 -6.70
C GLY A 288 -13.13 2.81 -5.30
N VAL A 289 -13.26 1.56 -4.86
CA VAL A 289 -12.59 1.07 -3.63
C VAL A 289 -11.08 1.18 -3.76
N ALA A 290 -10.51 0.71 -4.88
CA ALA A 290 -9.08 0.75 -5.09
C ALA A 290 -8.54 2.19 -5.20
N GLU A 291 -9.28 3.08 -5.87
CA GLU A 291 -8.97 4.51 -5.92
C GLU A 291 -8.98 5.14 -4.51
N THR A 292 -9.93 4.75 -3.66
CA THR A 292 -9.98 5.25 -2.28
C THR A 292 -8.68 4.90 -1.54
N SER A 293 -8.18 3.66 -1.67
CA SER A 293 -6.89 3.25 -1.12
C SER A 293 -5.71 4.00 -1.76
N ALA A 294 -5.69 4.11 -3.09
CA ALA A 294 -4.63 4.79 -3.83
C ALA A 294 -4.54 6.29 -3.54
N SER A 295 -5.67 6.94 -3.28
CA SER A 295 -5.72 8.36 -2.94
C SER A 295 -5.02 8.67 -1.62
N PHE A 296 -4.83 7.67 -0.76
CA PHE A 296 -4.08 7.74 0.49
C PHE A 296 -2.62 7.26 0.34
N GLN A 297 -2.09 7.03 -0.86
CA GLN A 297 -0.74 6.47 -1.05
C GLN A 297 0.36 7.28 -0.35
N HIS A 298 0.22 8.61 -0.28
CA HIS A 298 1.19 9.50 0.40
C HIS A 298 0.86 9.73 1.89
N GLY A 299 -0.23 9.16 2.39
CA GLY A 299 -0.68 9.31 3.77
C GLY A 299 0.30 8.75 4.80
N PRO A 300 0.83 7.51 4.63
CA PRO A 300 1.81 6.94 5.55
C PRO A 300 3.06 7.82 5.72
N ASP A 301 3.58 8.37 4.62
CA ASP A 301 4.73 9.29 4.68
C ASP A 301 4.40 10.59 5.41
N ALA A 302 3.25 11.22 5.13
CA ALA A 302 2.83 12.42 5.83
C ALA A 302 2.65 12.18 7.34
N ILE A 303 2.14 11.02 7.75
CA ILE A 303 2.03 10.62 9.15
C ILE A 303 3.42 10.46 9.79
N ALA A 304 4.35 9.80 9.11
CA ALA A 304 5.72 9.65 9.60
C ALA A 304 6.41 11.03 9.74
N ALA A 305 6.24 11.93 8.77
CA ALA A 305 6.77 13.28 8.81
C ALA A 305 6.17 14.13 9.95
N CYS A 306 4.86 13.98 10.24
CA CYS A 306 4.24 14.59 11.41
C CYS A 306 4.91 14.13 12.71
N GLN A 307 5.16 12.81 12.86
CA GLN A 307 5.84 12.27 14.04
C GLN A 307 7.26 12.81 14.17
N GLU A 308 8.01 12.91 13.07
CA GLU A 308 9.35 13.51 13.03
C GLU A 308 9.33 14.98 13.47
N HIS A 309 8.34 15.76 13.03
CA HIS A 309 8.21 17.16 13.43
C HIS A 309 7.81 17.35 14.89
N VAL A 310 6.94 16.48 15.44
CA VAL A 310 6.63 16.46 16.88
C VAL A 310 7.89 16.19 17.70
N MET A 311 8.66 15.17 17.34
CA MET A 311 9.91 14.82 18.05
C MET A 311 10.94 15.94 17.97
N ASN A 312 11.03 16.62 16.84
CA ASN A 312 11.95 17.74 16.62
C ASN A 312 11.45 19.10 17.15
N ARG A 313 10.29 19.12 17.82
CA ARG A 313 9.61 20.33 18.33
C ARG A 313 9.41 21.40 17.24
N ASN A 314 9.22 20.95 15.99
CA ASN A 314 9.06 21.82 14.84
C ASN A 314 7.57 22.06 14.58
N VAL A 315 7.00 23.07 15.24
CA VAL A 315 5.56 23.40 15.13
C VAL A 315 5.19 23.81 13.70
N GLU A 316 6.02 24.61 13.04
CA GLU A 316 5.79 25.06 11.65
C GLU A 316 5.82 23.89 10.67
N GLY A 317 6.80 22.99 10.81
CA GLY A 317 6.87 21.77 10.00
C GLY A 317 5.68 20.84 10.25
N LEU A 318 5.28 20.68 11.52
CA LEU A 318 4.11 19.89 11.87
C LEU A 318 2.84 20.47 11.22
N LEU A 319 2.64 21.79 11.27
CA LEU A 319 1.51 22.45 10.63
C LEU A 319 1.51 22.20 9.12
N HIS A 320 2.67 22.29 8.47
CA HIS A 320 2.80 22.01 7.04
C HIS A 320 2.39 20.57 6.68
N GLU A 321 2.90 19.58 7.41
CA GLU A 321 2.55 18.17 7.17
C GLU A 321 1.10 17.84 7.55
N MET A 322 0.52 18.50 8.56
CA MET A 322 -0.90 18.37 8.89
C MET A 322 -1.79 18.94 7.78
N ILE A 323 -1.40 20.04 7.13
CA ILE A 323 -2.08 20.57 5.95
C ILE A 323 -1.99 19.58 4.79
N ARG A 324 -0.79 19.03 4.51
CA ARG A 324 -0.61 17.98 3.50
C ARG A 324 -1.48 16.75 3.76
N LEU A 325 -1.54 16.28 5.02
CA LEU A 325 -2.38 15.15 5.41
C LEU A 325 -3.88 15.46 5.24
N LYS A 326 -4.31 16.67 5.60
CA LYS A 326 -5.68 17.15 5.34
C LYS A 326 -6.00 17.10 3.84
N GLU A 327 -5.11 17.62 2.99
CA GLU A 327 -5.31 17.59 1.53
C GLU A 327 -5.42 16.16 0.98
N ILE A 328 -4.64 15.22 1.51
CA ILE A 328 -4.73 13.79 1.16
C ILE A 328 -6.10 13.23 1.55
N LEU A 329 -6.58 13.50 2.77
CA LEU A 329 -7.89 13.04 3.25
C LEU A 329 -9.05 13.67 2.47
N GLU A 330 -8.94 14.94 2.08
CA GLU A 330 -9.95 15.61 1.23
C GLU A 330 -10.05 14.99 -0.16
N ARG A 331 -8.95 14.43 -0.70
CA ARG A 331 -8.96 13.68 -1.98
C ARG A 331 -9.70 12.35 -1.84
N MET A 332 -9.60 11.66 -0.69
CA MET A 332 -10.31 10.39 -0.45
C MET A 332 -11.83 10.57 -0.57
N SER A 333 -12.37 11.67 -0.05
CA SER A 333 -13.80 12.00 -0.15
C SER A 333 -14.29 12.05 -1.61
N ASN A 334 -13.44 12.54 -2.52
CA ASN A 334 -13.77 12.58 -3.95
C ASN A 334 -13.75 11.19 -4.60
N ALA A 335 -12.87 10.29 -4.14
CA ALA A 335 -12.81 8.91 -4.63
C ALA A 335 -14.11 8.13 -4.30
N PHE A 336 -14.75 8.38 -3.15
CA PHE A 336 -16.04 7.73 -2.85
C PHE A 336 -17.14 8.06 -3.88
N HIS A 337 -17.09 9.22 -4.52
CA HIS A 337 -18.06 9.58 -5.56
C HIS A 337 -17.87 8.79 -6.87
N SER A 338 -16.67 8.25 -7.13
CA SER A 338 -16.41 7.46 -8.34
C SER A 338 -17.07 6.07 -8.31
N ILE A 339 -17.44 5.60 -7.12
CA ILE A 339 -18.18 4.35 -6.91
C ILE A 339 -19.61 4.46 -7.49
N SER A 340 -20.19 5.67 -7.52
CA SER A 340 -21.55 5.84 -8.03
C SER A 340 -21.58 5.67 -9.55
N THR A 341 -22.40 4.72 -10.02
CA THR A 341 -22.70 4.59 -11.44
C THR A 341 -23.62 5.71 -11.96
N ASN A 342 -24.11 6.59 -11.08
CA ASN A 342 -24.93 7.74 -11.43
C ASN A 342 -24.02 8.94 -11.81
N PRO A 343 -24.04 9.41 -13.06
CA PRO A 343 -23.18 10.52 -13.51
C PRO A 343 -23.45 11.86 -12.80
N ASN A 344 -24.53 11.97 -12.02
CA ASN A 344 -24.87 13.18 -11.26
C ASN A 344 -24.41 13.17 -9.80
N ALA A 345 -23.87 12.06 -9.28
CA ALA A 345 -23.59 11.88 -7.85
C ALA A 345 -22.55 12.84 -7.25
N GLY A 346 -21.71 13.49 -8.06
CA GLY A 346 -20.71 14.48 -7.62
C GLY A 346 -21.15 15.95 -7.74
N ARG A 347 -22.34 16.25 -8.29
CA ARG A 347 -22.78 17.64 -8.53
C ARG A 347 -23.38 18.32 -7.29
N GLU A 348 -24.02 17.57 -6.40
CA GLU A 348 -24.84 18.15 -5.32
C GLU A 348 -24.01 18.81 -4.21
N LEU A 349 -22.76 18.37 -3.97
CA LEU A 349 -21.88 18.98 -2.96
C LEU A 349 -21.17 20.25 -3.43
N ARG A 350 -20.93 20.42 -4.74
CA ARG A 350 -20.38 21.68 -5.28
C ARG A 350 -21.37 22.85 -5.17
N ALA A 351 -22.67 22.54 -5.13
CA ALA A 351 -23.71 23.55 -4.89
C ALA A 351 -23.80 23.94 -3.39
N GLY A 352 -23.42 23.04 -2.48
CA GLY A 352 -23.41 23.29 -1.03
C GLY A 352 -22.27 24.19 -0.55
N SER A 353 -21.12 24.16 -1.23
CA SER A 353 -19.96 25.03 -0.91
C SER A 353 -19.99 26.39 -1.60
N ALA A 354 -20.90 26.61 -2.56
CA ALA A 354 -21.12 27.90 -3.21
C ALA A 354 -22.26 28.75 -2.60
N MET A 355 -23.02 28.23 -1.63
CA MET A 355 -24.13 28.93 -0.96
C MET A 355 -23.78 29.45 0.45
N GLY A 356 -22.50 29.72 0.72
CA GLY A 356 -22.02 30.25 2.00
C GLY A 356 -21.49 31.69 1.99
N SER A 357 -21.63 32.44 0.89
CA SER A 357 -21.04 33.79 0.77
C SER A 357 -21.97 34.86 0.15
N LEU A 358 -23.28 34.73 0.31
CA LEU A 358 -24.23 35.81 0.01
C LEU A 358 -25.38 35.76 1.02
N GLY A 359 -25.31 36.61 2.04
CA GLY A 359 -26.30 36.78 3.11
C GLY A 359 -25.71 37.46 4.32
#